data_AF-A0A662I6C4-F1
#
_entry.id   AF-A0A662I6C4-F1
#
_cell.length_a   1.000
_cell.length_b   1.000
_cell.length_c   1.000
_cell.angle_alpha   90.00
_cell.angle_beta   90.00
_cell.angle_gamma   90.00
#
_symmetry.space_group_name_H-M   'P 1'
#
loop_
_entity.id
_entity.type
_entity.pdbx_description
1 polymer ?
#
loop_
_entity_poly.entity_id
_entity_poly.type
_entity_poly.pdbx_seq_one_letter_code
_entity_poly.pdbx_strand_id
1 'polypeptide(L)'
;MRRPKLIMISHTHWDREWYYTFDKFRYRLVRCLDAVLDILSRDRRFHSFTLDGQVAPLDDYLELRPERAEEVRRRVREGRLIIGPWYVQPDEFLVGEESLVRNLLYGRLRGSEYGRVMRVGYLPDTFGHTAQLPQILRGFN
;
A
#
# COMPACT_ATOMS: atom_id res chain seq x y z
N MET A 1 -3.72 17.25 34.21
CA MET A 1 -4.40 16.32 33.28
C MET A 1 -3.62 16.27 31.97
N ARG A 2 -3.30 15.07 31.46
CA ARG A 2 -2.56 14.91 30.19
C ARG A 2 -3.55 15.07 29.03
N ARG A 3 -3.29 15.96 28.08
CA ARG A 3 -4.15 16.12 26.89
C ARG A 3 -4.03 14.90 25.98
N PRO A 4 -5.13 14.36 25.42
CA PRO A 4 -5.06 13.24 24.48
C PRO A 4 -4.35 13.66 23.19
N LYS A 5 -3.59 12.72 22.59
CA LYS A 5 -2.94 12.91 21.29
C LYS A 5 -3.80 12.25 20.21
N LEU A 6 -4.29 13.04 19.25
CA LEU A 6 -4.98 12.53 18.06
C LEU A 6 -3.95 12.28 16.95
N ILE A 7 -4.00 11.10 16.33
CA ILE A 7 -3.17 10.74 15.18
C ILE A 7 -4.13 10.43 14.03
N MET A 8 -4.03 11.21 12.95
CA MET A 8 -4.84 11.00 11.74
C MET A 8 -3.98 10.36 10.66
N ILE A 9 -4.45 9.26 10.08
CA ILE A 9 -3.79 8.55 8.99
C ILE A 9 -4.72 8.59 7.79
N SER A 10 -4.37 9.39 6.79
CA SER A 10 -5.08 9.41 5.52
C SER A 10 -4.74 8.15 4.74
N HIS A 11 -5.75 7.35 4.40
CA HIS A 11 -5.59 6.15 3.57
C HIS A 11 -6.85 5.94 2.72
N THR A 12 -6.76 5.01 1.77
CA THR A 12 -7.92 4.34 1.19
C THR A 12 -7.72 2.85 1.40
N HIS A 13 -8.78 2.13 1.72
CA HIS A 13 -8.79 0.69 1.47
C HIS A 13 -9.11 0.47 -0.02
N TRP A 14 -8.38 -0.43 -0.68
CA TRP A 14 -8.48 -0.59 -2.13
C TRP A 14 -8.50 -2.06 -2.54
N ASP A 15 -9.70 -2.63 -2.57
CA ASP A 15 -9.93 -3.90 -3.26
C ASP A 15 -9.56 -3.75 -4.74
N ARG A 16 -8.62 -4.58 -5.20
CA ARG A 16 -8.15 -4.53 -6.59
C ARG A 16 -9.27 -4.85 -7.58
N GLU A 17 -10.15 -5.75 -7.17
CA GLU A 17 -11.38 -6.13 -7.86
C GLU A 17 -12.38 -6.71 -6.85
N TRP A 18 -13.67 -6.43 -7.03
CA TRP A 18 -14.72 -6.91 -6.12
C TRP A 18 -16.09 -6.89 -6.84
N TYR A 19 -17.00 -6.01 -6.45
CA TYR A 19 -18.35 -5.88 -7.06
C TYR A 19 -18.35 -5.23 -8.46
N TYR A 20 -17.19 -4.80 -8.95
CA TYR A 20 -16.96 -4.38 -10.32
C TYR A 20 -15.70 -5.05 -10.86
N THR A 21 -15.58 -5.09 -12.18
CA THR A 21 -14.39 -5.60 -12.86
C THR A 21 -13.14 -4.84 -12.44
N PHE A 22 -12.00 -5.52 -12.53
CA PHE A 22 -10.67 -4.94 -12.34
C PHE A 22 -10.51 -3.60 -13.09
N ASP A 23 -10.85 -3.53 -14.38
CA ASP A 23 -10.68 -2.30 -15.17
C ASP A 23 -11.50 -1.11 -14.64
N LYS A 24 -12.69 -1.36 -14.10
CA LYS A 24 -13.53 -0.29 -13.53
C LYS A 24 -12.95 0.22 -12.21
N PHE A 25 -12.40 -0.66 -11.38
CA PHE A 25 -11.63 -0.24 -10.21
C PHE A 25 -10.35 0.47 -10.65
N ARG A 26 -9.58 -0.08 -11.58
CA ARG A 26 -8.34 0.51 -12.10
C ARG A 26 -8.54 1.94 -12.64
N TYR A 27 -9.64 2.21 -13.35
CA TYR A 27 -9.99 3.57 -13.77
C TYR A 27 -10.19 4.53 -12.59
N ARG A 28 -10.85 4.07 -11.51
CA ARG A 28 -11.03 4.86 -10.28
C ARG A 28 -9.73 5.03 -9.51
N LEU A 29 -8.85 4.01 -9.52
CA LEU A 29 -7.54 4.04 -8.89
C LEU A 29 -6.68 5.16 -9.50
N VAL A 30 -6.69 5.29 -10.83
CA VAL A 30 -5.99 6.38 -11.52
C VAL A 30 -6.48 7.74 -11.03
N ARG A 31 -7.80 7.95 -10.97
CA ARG A 31 -8.37 9.21 -10.46
C ARG A 31 -8.01 9.47 -9.00
N CYS A 32 -7.99 8.43 -8.17
CA CYS A 32 -7.62 8.53 -6.76
C CYS A 32 -6.15 8.93 -6.60
N LEU A 33 -5.24 8.24 -7.28
CA LEU A 33 -3.81 8.50 -7.18
C LEU A 33 -3.41 9.83 -7.84
N ASP A 34 -4.03 10.21 -8.96
CA ASP A 34 -3.84 11.55 -9.54
C ASP A 34 -4.19 12.63 -8.50
N ALA A 35 -5.33 12.51 -7.81
CA ALA A 35 -5.73 13.46 -6.76
C ALA A 35 -4.78 13.44 -5.55
N VAL A 36 -4.35 12.25 -5.09
CA VAL A 36 -3.39 12.12 -3.99
C VAL A 36 -2.06 12.79 -4.35
N LEU A 37 -1.48 12.48 -5.51
CA LEU A 37 -0.20 13.05 -5.94
C LEU A 37 -0.30 14.57 -6.10
N ASP A 38 -1.40 15.08 -6.64
CA ASP A 38 -1.65 16.52 -6.74
C ASP A 38 -1.74 17.19 -5.36
N ILE A 39 -2.45 16.59 -4.39
CA ILE A 39 -2.49 17.08 -3.00
C ILE A 39 -1.10 17.07 -2.37
N LEU A 40 -0.37 15.96 -2.51
CA LEU A 40 0.99 15.84 -2.00
C LEU A 40 1.92 16.87 -2.66
N SER A 41 1.69 17.26 -3.91
CA SER A 41 2.51 18.30 -4.56
C SER A 41 2.20 19.72 -4.07
N ARG A 42 0.94 20.03 -3.76
CA ARG A 42 0.48 21.41 -3.51
C ARG A 42 0.36 21.77 -2.03
N ASP A 43 -0.07 20.87 -1.16
CA ASP A 43 -0.25 21.15 0.27
C ASP A 43 0.84 20.47 1.11
N ARG A 44 1.77 21.28 1.65
CA ARG A 44 2.84 20.79 2.54
C ARG A 44 2.35 20.39 3.93
N ARG A 45 1.14 20.81 4.33
CA ARG A 45 0.51 20.43 5.61
C ARG A 45 -0.10 19.04 5.55
N PHE A 46 -0.41 18.53 4.35
CA PHE A 46 -0.84 17.17 4.17
C PHE A 46 0.36 16.24 4.39
N HIS A 47 0.41 15.62 5.57
CA HIS A 47 1.58 14.87 6.04
C HIS A 47 1.94 13.72 5.10
N SER A 48 1.03 12.75 4.95
CA SER A 48 1.26 11.56 4.12
C SER A 48 -0.06 10.88 3.75
N PHE A 49 -0.02 10.07 2.70
CA PHE A 49 -1.10 9.15 2.33
C PHE A 49 -0.59 7.71 2.38
N THR A 50 -1.33 6.82 3.06
CA THR A 50 -1.03 5.38 3.10
C THR A 50 -1.81 4.65 2.02
N LEU A 51 -1.09 4.02 1.09
CA LEU A 51 -1.66 3.23 0.01
C LEU A 51 -1.85 1.78 0.44
N ASP A 52 -2.75 1.61 1.41
CA ASP A 52 -3.40 0.34 1.77
C ASP A 52 -2.48 -0.87 2.04
N GLY A 53 -1.21 -0.65 2.40
CA GLY A 53 -0.32 -1.76 2.71
C GLY A 53 0.16 -2.59 1.51
N GLN A 54 -0.19 -2.20 0.28
CA GLN A 54 0.04 -2.95 -0.94
C GLN A 54 0.91 -2.17 -1.94
N VAL A 55 1.59 -2.88 -2.84
CA VAL A 55 2.42 -2.28 -3.91
C VAL A 55 1.76 -2.43 -5.28
N ALA A 56 0.95 -3.49 -5.50
CA ALA A 56 0.29 -3.75 -6.77
C ALA A 56 -0.52 -2.55 -7.33
N PRO A 57 -1.25 -1.74 -6.53
CA PRO A 57 -1.95 -0.58 -7.07
C PRO A 57 -1.03 0.48 -7.70
N LEU A 58 0.24 0.56 -7.29
CA LEU A 58 1.20 1.43 -7.97
C LEU A 58 1.61 0.90 -9.33
N ASP A 59 1.82 -0.41 -9.46
CA ASP A 59 2.08 -1.01 -10.77
C ASP A 59 0.88 -0.81 -11.70
N ASP A 60 -0.33 -1.05 -11.19
CA ASP A 60 -1.58 -0.85 -11.93
C ASP A 60 -1.75 0.61 -12.40
N TYR A 61 -1.35 1.57 -11.55
CA TYR A 61 -1.36 3.00 -11.86
C TYR A 61 -0.33 3.37 -12.92
N LEU A 62 0.92 2.95 -12.75
CA LEU A 62 2.05 3.38 -13.58
C LEU A 62 2.06 2.73 -14.97
N GLU A 63 1.38 1.62 -15.18
CA GLU A 63 1.13 1.10 -16.53
C GLU A 63 0.21 2.05 -17.33
N LEU A 64 -0.70 2.78 -16.67
CA LEU A 64 -1.59 3.77 -17.32
C LEU A 64 -1.08 5.22 -17.25
N ARG A 65 -0.15 5.49 -16.32
CA ARG A 65 0.46 6.81 -16.05
C ARG A 65 1.99 6.72 -15.94
N PRO A 66 2.70 6.16 -16.94
CA PRO A 66 4.15 5.98 -16.85
C PRO A 66 4.91 7.31 -16.65
N GLU A 67 4.36 8.41 -17.13
CA GLU A 67 4.91 9.77 -16.97
C GLU A 67 4.96 10.24 -15.51
N ARG A 68 4.17 9.63 -14.61
CA ARG A 68 4.12 9.95 -13.18
C ARG A 68 5.12 9.16 -12.34
N ALA A 69 5.89 8.24 -12.92
CA ALA A 69 6.80 7.35 -12.21
C ALA A 69 7.82 8.09 -11.33
N GLU A 70 8.45 9.15 -11.85
CA GLU A 70 9.42 9.94 -11.07
C GLU A 70 8.77 10.69 -9.92
N GLU A 71 7.55 11.20 -10.10
CA GLU A 71 6.81 11.81 -9.01
C GLU A 71 6.48 10.80 -7.92
N VAL A 72 6.00 9.60 -8.27
CA VAL A 72 5.74 8.52 -7.31
C VAL A 72 7.00 8.19 -6.52
N ARG A 73 8.13 7.93 -7.18
CA ARG A 73 9.42 7.65 -6.52
C ARG A 73 9.81 8.76 -5.55
N ARG A 74 9.68 10.02 -5.97
CA ARG A 74 9.96 11.18 -5.12
C ARG A 74 9.06 11.17 -3.88
N ARG A 75 7.74 11.01 -4.03
CA ARG A 75 6.81 11.03 -2.88
C ARG A 75 7.01 9.87 -1.91
N VAL A 76 7.38 8.69 -2.41
CA VAL A 76 7.71 7.54 -1.56
C VAL A 76 9.01 7.80 -0.78
N ARG A 77 10.07 8.29 -1.44
CA ARG A 77 11.34 8.64 -0.78
C ARG A 77 11.20 9.75 0.26
N GLU A 78 10.34 10.73 0.00
CA GLU A 78 9.98 11.79 0.96
C GLU A 78 9.16 11.27 2.15
N GLY A 79 8.66 10.03 2.11
CA GLY A 79 7.77 9.47 3.13
C GLY A 79 6.36 10.08 3.10
N ARG A 80 5.97 10.70 1.98
CA ARG A 80 4.67 11.33 1.80
C ARG A 80 3.64 10.41 1.14
N LEU A 81 4.12 9.42 0.39
CA LEU A 81 3.32 8.28 -0.07
C LEU A 81 3.86 7.02 0.59
N ILE A 82 3.08 6.41 1.48
CA ILE A 82 3.46 5.22 2.25
C ILE A 82 2.92 3.97 1.53
N ILE A 83 3.79 2.99 1.29
CA ILE A 83 3.49 1.81 0.46
C ILE A 83 3.94 0.50 1.12
N GLY A 84 3.46 -0.63 0.59
CA GLY A 84 3.84 -1.97 1.05
C GLY A 84 3.45 -2.21 2.52
N PRO A 85 3.94 -3.28 3.18
CA PRO A 85 5.03 -4.14 2.73
C PRO A 85 4.56 -5.28 1.82
N TRP A 86 3.27 -5.54 1.72
CA TRP A 86 2.72 -6.61 0.89
C TRP A 86 2.71 -6.22 -0.58
N TYR A 87 2.73 -7.20 -1.49
CA TYR A 87 2.46 -6.90 -2.88
C TYR A 87 0.96 -6.68 -3.09
N VAL A 88 0.15 -7.62 -2.62
CA VAL A 88 -1.33 -7.55 -2.55
C VAL A 88 -1.80 -7.90 -1.14
N GLN A 89 -3.04 -7.58 -0.78
CA GLN A 89 -3.63 -8.07 0.47
C GLN A 89 -4.10 -9.53 0.30
N PRO A 90 -3.55 -10.49 1.06
CA PRO A 90 -3.93 -11.89 0.96
C PRO A 90 -5.13 -12.22 1.86
N ASP A 91 -5.90 -13.22 1.44
CA ASP A 91 -6.57 -14.11 2.40
C ASP A 91 -5.55 -15.15 2.86
N GLU A 92 -5.26 -15.19 4.17
CA GLU A 92 -4.18 -15.99 4.73
C GLU A 92 -4.44 -17.50 4.72
N PHE A 93 -5.71 -17.92 4.72
CA PHE A 93 -6.08 -19.34 4.78
C PHE A 93 -6.38 -19.95 3.42
N LEU A 94 -6.66 -19.11 2.41
CA LEU A 94 -6.97 -19.56 1.05
C LEU A 94 -5.77 -19.61 0.10
N VAL A 95 -4.62 -19.09 0.52
CA VAL A 95 -3.36 -19.16 -0.25
C VAL A 95 -2.40 -20.19 0.34
N GLY A 96 -1.50 -20.70 -0.50
CA GLY A 96 -0.41 -21.55 -0.02
C GLY A 96 0.50 -20.81 0.98
N GLU A 97 1.10 -21.54 1.91
CA GLU A 97 1.90 -20.97 2.99
C GLU A 97 3.12 -20.21 2.44
N GLU A 98 3.80 -20.80 1.45
CA GLU A 98 4.87 -20.12 0.74
C GLU A 98 4.36 -18.90 -0.02
N SER A 99 3.15 -18.93 -0.59
CA SER A 99 2.56 -17.79 -1.29
C SER A 99 2.39 -16.58 -0.38
N LEU A 100 1.98 -16.78 0.88
CA LEU A 100 1.92 -15.71 1.88
C LEU A 100 3.30 -15.09 2.12
N VAL A 101 4.34 -15.92 2.29
CA VAL A 101 5.72 -15.47 2.49
C VAL A 101 6.26 -14.77 1.23
N ARG A 102 5.99 -15.29 0.04
CA ARG A 102 6.40 -14.70 -1.24
C ARG A 102 5.71 -13.37 -1.50
N ASN A 103 4.44 -13.23 -1.13
CA ASN A 103 3.71 -11.97 -1.26
C ASN A 103 4.39 -10.85 -0.46
N LEU A 104 4.82 -11.13 0.78
CA LEU A 104 5.56 -10.18 1.60
C LEU A 104 6.97 -9.91 1.06
N LEU A 105 7.70 -10.96 0.67
CA LEU A 105 9.04 -10.82 0.09
C LEU A 105 9.00 -9.96 -1.18
N TYR A 106 8.12 -10.31 -2.11
CA TYR A 106 7.98 -9.61 -3.39
C TYR A 106 7.49 -8.18 -3.20
N GLY A 107 6.51 -7.94 -2.33
CA GLY A 107 6.05 -6.60 -1.99
C GLY A 107 7.17 -5.69 -1.49
N ARG A 108 8.06 -6.22 -0.64
CA ARG A 108 9.23 -5.47 -0.17
C ARG A 108 10.25 -5.22 -1.26
N LEU A 109 10.57 -6.22 -2.08
CA LEU A 109 11.52 -6.08 -3.19
C LEU A 109 11.01 -5.07 -4.22
N ARG A 110 9.78 -5.25 -4.71
CA ARG A 110 9.13 -4.36 -5.67
C ARG A 110 8.97 -2.95 -5.12
N GLY A 111 8.50 -2.83 -3.87
CA GLY A 111 8.36 -1.54 -3.19
C GLY A 111 9.68 -0.80 -3.02
N SER A 112 10.80 -1.53 -2.81
CA SER A 112 12.13 -0.94 -2.64
C SER A 112 12.64 -0.17 -3.86
N GLU A 113 12.13 -0.49 -5.06
CA GLU A 113 12.44 0.26 -6.28
C GLU A 113 11.88 1.69 -6.26
N TYR A 114 10.79 1.92 -5.51
CA TYR A 114 10.20 3.24 -5.31
C TYR A 114 10.83 3.97 -4.12
N GLY A 115 11.12 3.24 -3.05
CA GLY A 115 11.74 3.76 -1.83
C GLY A 115 11.44 2.85 -0.64
N ARG A 116 11.43 3.40 0.57
CA ARG A 116 11.23 2.59 1.77
C ARG A 116 9.78 2.14 1.90
N VAL A 117 9.54 0.83 1.96
CA VAL A 117 8.25 0.25 2.36
C VAL A 117 8.01 0.39 3.86
N MET A 118 6.74 0.46 4.28
CA MET A 118 6.41 0.57 5.69
C MET A 118 6.72 -0.71 6.48
N ARG A 119 6.98 -0.56 7.78
CA ARG A 119 7.29 -1.67 8.70
C ARG A 119 6.07 -2.06 9.53
N VAL A 120 4.92 -2.19 8.87
CA VAL A 120 3.64 -2.56 9.48
C VAL A 120 3.03 -3.68 8.65
N GLY A 121 2.80 -4.85 9.25
CA GLY A 121 2.01 -5.91 8.63
C GLY A 121 0.56 -5.45 8.54
N TYR A 122 0.14 -5.02 7.36
CA TYR A 122 -1.14 -4.32 7.14
C TYR A 122 -2.12 -5.21 6.42
N LEU A 123 -3.10 -5.70 7.17
CA LEU A 123 -4.08 -6.70 6.77
C LEU A 123 -5.43 -6.29 7.39
N PRO A 124 -6.01 -5.16 6.93
CA PRO A 124 -7.13 -4.51 7.60
C PRO A 124 -8.46 -5.27 7.47
N ASP A 125 -8.62 -6.07 6.40
CA ASP A 125 -9.87 -6.76 6.07
C ASP A 125 -9.66 -8.24 5.72
N THR A 126 -8.65 -8.87 6.35
CA THR A 126 -8.42 -10.31 6.18
C THR A 126 -9.41 -11.11 7.03
N PHE A 127 -10.04 -12.14 6.45
CA PHE A 127 -11.03 -12.97 7.12
C PHE A 127 -10.40 -14.04 8.03
N GLY A 128 -9.77 -13.57 9.10
CA GLY A 128 -9.05 -14.38 10.07
C GLY A 128 -7.55 -14.42 9.79
N HIS A 129 -6.75 -14.44 10.86
CA HIS A 129 -5.29 -14.41 10.77
C HIS A 129 -4.69 -15.76 11.17
N THR A 130 -3.68 -16.20 10.44
CA THR A 130 -2.88 -17.38 10.81
C THR A 130 -2.12 -17.11 12.10
N ALA A 131 -2.07 -18.10 12.99
CA ALA A 131 -1.33 -18.00 14.25
C ALA A 131 0.18 -17.76 14.05
N GLN A 132 0.70 -18.09 12.85
CA GLN A 132 2.10 -17.89 12.48
C GLN A 132 2.43 -16.48 11.98
N LEU A 133 1.44 -15.60 11.79
CA LEU A 133 1.67 -14.25 11.27
C LEU A 133 2.73 -13.46 12.08
N PRO A 134 2.77 -13.51 13.43
CA PRO A 134 3.85 -12.88 14.20
C PRO A 134 5.24 -13.45 13.90
N GLN A 135 5.36 -14.77 13.67
CA GLN A 135 6.64 -15.38 13.30
C GLN A 135 7.08 -14.94 11.90
N ILE A 136 6.15 -14.97 10.94
CA ILE A 136 6.39 -14.55 9.56
C ILE A 136 6.85 -13.08 9.55
N LEU A 137 6.08 -12.16 10.12
CA LEU A 137 6.40 -10.72 10.10
C LEU A 137 7.76 -10.41 10.75
N ARG A 138 8.14 -11.13 11.83
CA ARG A 138 9.47 -10.97 12.46
C ARG A 138 10.63 -11.32 11.52
N GLY A 139 10.42 -12.24 10.59
CA GLY A 139 11.42 -12.62 9.57
C GLY A 139 11.69 -11.54 8.52
N PHE A 140 10.86 -10.50 8.44
CA PHE A 140 10.95 -9.40 7.46
C PHE A 140 11.18 -8.02 8.10
N ASN A 141 11.75 -7.99 9.31
CA ASN A 141 11.96 -6.77 10.08
C ASN A 141 12.94 -5.77 9.44
#